data_AF-A0A961KU47-F1
#
_entry.id   AF-A0A961KU47-F1
#
_cell.length_a   1.000
_cell.length_b   1.000
_cell.length_c   1.000
_cell.angle_alpha   90.00
_cell.angle_beta   90.00
_cell.angle_gamma   90.00
#
_symmetry.space_group_name_H-M   'P 1'
#
loop_
_entity.id
_entity.type
_entity.pdbx_description
1 polymer ?
#
loop_
_entity_poly.entity_id
_entity_poly.type
_entity_poly.pdbx_seq_one_letter_code
_entity_poly.pdbx_strand_id
1 'polypeptide(L)'
;DAGIERVETDLAEHIIQLAGEAPSHIVWPAMHRTREQVAELFKMAHHLPPSADDPATMVQSARRELRAKFLGADIGISGSNFLVADTGATCTVTNEGNAELTTTPPRIHIVTAGIEKIVPTTAHALSLLRLLVRSATGGELTQYTTFHCGPKRPGDADGPEEMHIVLVDNGRTRMLDNEFREMLRCIRCGACMNHCVVYRQIGGHAYGGTYPGPMGSVLTPVLNGLAGSRDLPNACTMNGRCAEVCPVEIPIPTLLRAWRIRSWREKLEPGSLRAGIGIWAFLARRPGLYGLGSRIGVRALRLFGKGGWIARLPLAGGWTAHRDLPRPAGRTFMEQYRAQQAHKGSRP
;
A
#
# COMPACT_ATOMS: atom_id res chain seq x y z
N ASP A 1 19.01 -21.25 -2.65
CA ASP A 1 18.44 -22.58 -2.95
C ASP A 1 18.66 -23.03 -4.39
N ALA A 2 18.31 -22.23 -5.41
CA ALA A 2 18.53 -22.60 -6.82
C ALA A 2 19.95 -22.31 -7.38
N GLY A 3 20.87 -21.76 -6.58
CA GLY A 3 22.20 -21.37 -7.05
C GLY A 3 22.23 -20.16 -8.01
N ILE A 4 21.13 -19.41 -8.10
CA ILE A 4 20.99 -18.25 -8.98
C ILE A 4 21.30 -16.97 -8.19
N GLU A 5 22.25 -16.18 -8.68
CA GLU A 5 22.46 -14.81 -8.22
C GLU A 5 21.33 -13.92 -8.76
N ARG A 6 20.73 -13.13 -7.88
CA ARG A 6 19.67 -12.16 -8.24
C ARG A 6 20.20 -10.77 -7.98
N VAL A 7 19.97 -9.87 -8.93
CA VAL A 7 20.46 -8.50 -8.87
C VAL A 7 19.30 -7.59 -9.22
N GLU A 8 18.94 -6.69 -8.31
CA GLU A 8 17.99 -5.63 -8.58
C GLU A 8 18.66 -4.53 -9.41
N THR A 9 17.96 -4.10 -10.46
CA THR A 9 18.53 -3.21 -11.47
C THR A 9 18.02 -1.77 -11.39
N ASP A 10 16.88 -1.57 -10.72
CA ASP A 10 16.38 -0.27 -10.33
C ASP A 10 17.20 0.28 -9.15
N LEU A 11 17.54 1.57 -9.15
CA LEU A 11 18.41 2.13 -8.11
C LEU A 11 17.78 2.01 -6.71
N ALA A 12 16.48 2.28 -6.60
CA ALA A 12 15.79 2.22 -5.32
C ALA A 12 15.65 0.77 -4.85
N GLU A 13 15.33 -0.18 -5.73
CA GLU A 13 15.30 -1.61 -5.36
C GLU A 13 16.70 -2.18 -5.08
N HIS A 14 17.76 -1.71 -5.76
CA HIS A 14 19.14 -2.07 -5.44
C HIS A 14 19.52 -1.62 -4.03
N ILE A 15 19.12 -0.42 -3.61
CA ILE A 15 19.29 0.05 -2.23
C ILE A 15 18.59 -0.90 -1.24
N ILE A 16 17.35 -1.29 -1.54
CA ILE A 16 16.57 -2.23 -0.69
C ILE A 16 17.23 -3.61 -0.64
N GLN A 17 17.74 -4.09 -1.78
CA GLN A 17 18.44 -5.37 -1.88
C GLN A 17 19.72 -5.37 -1.03
N LEU A 18 20.54 -4.31 -1.13
CA LEU A 18 21.74 -4.16 -0.31
C LEU A 18 21.42 -4.05 1.19
N ALA A 19 20.31 -3.41 1.53
CA ALA A 19 19.83 -3.29 2.91
C ALA A 19 19.24 -4.59 3.48
N GLY A 20 18.86 -5.55 2.62
CA GLY A 20 18.13 -6.75 3.03
C GLY A 20 16.72 -6.46 3.55
N GLU A 21 16.07 -5.41 3.02
CA GLU A 21 14.77 -4.93 3.49
C GLU A 21 13.64 -5.22 2.49
N ALA A 22 12.41 -4.92 2.91
CA ALA A 22 11.25 -4.87 2.01
C ALA A 22 11.04 -3.44 1.49
N PRO A 23 10.47 -3.23 0.29
CA PRO A 23 10.13 -1.91 -0.22
C PRO A 23 9.03 -1.26 0.64
N SER A 24 9.14 0.05 0.88
CA SER A 24 8.10 0.79 1.64
C SER A 24 7.07 1.48 0.74
N HIS A 25 7.36 1.71 -0.55
CA HIS A 25 6.45 2.33 -1.51
C HIS A 25 6.57 1.68 -2.90
N ILE A 26 5.47 1.59 -3.65
CA ILE A 26 5.46 0.90 -4.96
C ILE A 26 6.10 1.69 -6.10
N VAL A 27 6.22 3.01 -5.95
CA VAL A 27 6.89 3.92 -6.91
C VAL A 27 8.27 4.37 -6.39
N TRP A 28 8.47 4.34 -5.07
CA TRP A 28 9.70 4.83 -4.43
C TRP A 28 10.14 3.83 -3.33
N PRO A 29 10.60 2.63 -3.70
CA PRO A 29 10.90 1.53 -2.79
C PRO A 29 11.70 1.93 -1.53
N ALA A 30 12.74 2.75 -1.74
CA ALA A 30 13.67 3.22 -0.71
C ALA A 30 13.28 4.54 -0.04
N MET A 31 12.03 5.02 -0.15
CA MET A 31 11.58 6.32 0.38
C MET A 31 11.81 6.49 1.90
N HIS A 32 11.94 5.40 2.64
CA HIS A 32 12.17 5.41 4.09
C HIS A 32 13.66 5.57 4.48
N ARG A 33 14.58 5.54 3.51
CA ARG A 33 16.02 5.68 3.73
C ARG A 33 16.45 7.13 3.50
N THR A 34 17.30 7.65 4.39
CA THR A 34 17.94 8.95 4.16
C THR A 34 19.12 8.81 3.21
N ARG A 35 19.51 9.91 2.56
CA ARG A 35 20.67 9.94 1.66
C ARG A 35 21.94 9.44 2.35
N GLU A 36 22.16 9.83 3.59
CA GLU A 36 23.35 9.45 4.38
C GLU A 36 23.36 7.94 4.64
N GLN A 37 22.21 7.35 4.97
CA GLN A 37 22.10 5.89 5.13
C GLN A 37 22.42 5.14 3.83
N VAL A 38 21.95 5.66 2.69
CA VAL A 38 22.25 5.08 1.38
C VAL A 38 23.74 5.21 1.03
N ALA A 39 24.35 6.36 1.33
CA ALA A 39 25.78 6.57 1.09
C ALA A 39 26.63 5.57 1.87
N GLU A 40 26.32 5.33 3.15
CA GLU A 40 27.00 4.33 3.96
C GLU A 40 26.81 2.91 3.41
N LEU A 41 25.60 2.54 2.97
CA LEU A 41 25.35 1.25 2.32
C LEU A 41 26.23 1.06 1.07
N PHE A 42 26.33 2.10 0.23
CA PHE A 42 27.17 2.02 -0.98
C PHE A 42 28.66 1.96 -0.65
N LYS A 43 29.13 2.68 0.38
CA LYS A 43 30.53 2.59 0.86
C LYS A 43 30.89 1.19 1.32
N MET A 44 29.95 0.48 1.94
CA MET A 44 30.14 -0.89 2.42
C MET A 44 30.05 -1.93 1.32
N ALA A 45 29.17 -1.74 0.33
CA ALA A 45 28.79 -2.78 -0.62
C ALA A 45 29.41 -2.66 -2.02
N HIS A 46 29.70 -1.44 -2.50
CA HIS A 46 30.20 -1.25 -3.87
C HIS A 46 31.72 -1.40 -3.96
N HIS A 47 32.21 -1.97 -5.05
CA HIS A 47 33.65 -2.11 -5.30
C HIS A 47 34.34 -0.75 -5.45
N LEU A 48 33.65 0.20 -6.09
CA LEU A 48 34.09 1.59 -6.25
C LEU A 48 33.05 2.51 -5.62
N PRO A 49 33.15 2.78 -4.31
CA PRO A 49 32.17 3.55 -3.56
C PRO A 49 32.08 5.01 -4.04
N PRO A 50 31.02 5.74 -3.64
CA PRO A 50 30.91 7.15 -3.99
C PRO A 50 32.03 7.98 -3.34
N SER A 51 32.52 8.99 -4.06
CA SER A 51 33.58 9.87 -3.57
C SER A 51 33.10 10.92 -2.56
N ALA A 52 31.77 11.15 -2.52
CA ALA A 52 31.10 12.05 -1.59
C ALA A 52 29.67 11.55 -1.34
N ASP A 53 29.00 12.11 -0.34
CA ASP A 53 27.63 11.71 0.02
C ASP A 53 26.58 12.52 -0.77
N ASP A 54 26.88 12.86 -2.03
CA ASP A 54 25.96 13.58 -2.91
C ASP A 54 25.28 12.64 -3.93
N PRO A 55 24.04 12.92 -4.35
CA PRO A 55 23.31 12.03 -5.24
C PRO A 55 24.02 11.70 -6.55
N ALA A 56 24.78 12.64 -7.12
CA ALA A 56 25.42 12.41 -8.42
C ALA A 56 26.53 11.37 -8.31
N THR A 57 27.40 11.48 -7.30
CA THR A 57 28.49 10.51 -7.09
C THR A 57 27.95 9.14 -6.66
N MET A 58 26.87 9.10 -5.87
CA MET A 58 26.16 7.88 -5.49
C MET A 58 25.58 7.14 -6.71
N VAL A 59 24.88 7.85 -7.59
CA VAL A 59 24.35 7.27 -8.84
C VAL A 59 25.48 6.76 -9.74
N GLN A 60 26.60 7.49 -9.84
CA GLN A 60 27.75 7.01 -10.61
C GLN A 60 28.38 5.74 -10.03
N SER A 61 28.43 5.63 -8.70
CA SER A 61 28.90 4.41 -8.04
C SER A 61 27.98 3.22 -8.36
N ALA A 62 26.66 3.38 -8.21
CA ALA A 62 25.70 2.35 -8.57
C ALA A 62 25.78 1.96 -10.06
N ARG A 63 25.93 2.95 -10.96
CA ARG A 63 26.08 2.70 -12.40
C ARG A 63 27.30 1.86 -12.72
N ARG A 64 28.45 2.10 -12.07
CA ARG A 64 29.66 1.29 -12.27
C ARG A 64 29.46 -0.15 -11.75
N GLU A 65 28.89 -0.26 -10.55
CA GLU A 65 28.63 -1.55 -9.90
C GLU A 65 27.68 -2.43 -10.73
N LEU A 66 26.56 -1.86 -11.21
CA LEU A 66 25.54 -2.60 -11.93
C LEU A 66 25.90 -2.86 -13.40
N ARG A 67 26.77 -2.05 -14.04
CA ARG A 67 27.10 -2.18 -15.47
C ARG A 67 27.63 -3.56 -15.84
N ALA A 68 28.54 -4.10 -15.05
CA ALA A 68 29.10 -5.43 -15.30
C ALA A 68 28.02 -6.52 -15.15
N LYS A 69 27.12 -6.35 -14.18
CA LYS A 69 26.01 -7.28 -13.92
C LYS A 69 24.99 -7.28 -15.05
N PHE A 70 24.63 -6.11 -15.59
CA PHE A 70 23.75 -5.99 -16.76
C PHE A 70 24.30 -6.74 -17.99
N LEU A 71 25.60 -6.56 -18.27
CA LEU A 71 26.23 -7.14 -19.47
C LEU A 71 26.59 -8.62 -19.30
N GLY A 72 26.76 -9.09 -18.06
CA GLY A 72 27.07 -10.48 -17.74
C GLY A 72 25.86 -11.35 -17.42
N ALA A 73 24.65 -10.78 -17.37
CA ALA A 73 23.45 -11.53 -17.01
C ALA A 73 22.98 -12.46 -18.13
N ASP A 74 22.73 -13.73 -17.79
CA ASP A 74 22.15 -14.70 -18.72
C ASP A 74 20.67 -14.42 -19.02
N ILE A 75 19.95 -13.94 -18.01
CA ILE A 75 18.49 -13.77 -18.03
C ILE A 75 18.12 -12.40 -17.46
N GLY A 76 17.29 -11.67 -18.20
CA GLY A 76 16.60 -10.48 -17.74
C GLY A 76 15.19 -10.82 -17.25
N ILE A 77 14.80 -10.34 -16.06
CA ILE A 77 13.43 -10.47 -15.55
C ILE A 77 12.84 -9.07 -15.41
N SER A 78 11.66 -8.86 -15.98
CA SER A 78 10.94 -7.60 -15.83
C SER A 78 9.49 -7.82 -15.39
N GLY A 79 8.92 -6.77 -14.81
CA GLY A 79 7.47 -6.61 -14.76
C GLY A 79 6.91 -6.14 -16.11
N SER A 80 5.60 -5.86 -16.12
CA SER A 80 4.97 -5.05 -17.16
C SER A 80 3.87 -4.17 -16.56
N ASN A 81 3.82 -2.93 -17.01
CA ASN A 81 2.75 -2.00 -16.67
C ASN A 81 1.46 -2.37 -17.40
N PHE A 82 1.55 -2.74 -18.68
CA PHE A 82 0.44 -3.18 -19.51
C PHE A 82 0.85 -4.27 -20.50
N LEU A 83 0.00 -5.28 -20.66
CA LEU A 83 0.10 -6.28 -21.72
C LEU A 83 -0.92 -5.91 -22.80
N VAL A 84 -0.48 -5.64 -24.02
CA VAL A 84 -1.33 -5.11 -25.08
C VAL A 84 -1.81 -6.23 -25.99
N ALA A 85 -3.12 -6.50 -25.99
CA ALA A 85 -3.68 -7.70 -26.61
C ALA A 85 -3.64 -7.68 -28.15
N ASP A 86 -3.85 -6.54 -28.79
CA ASP A 86 -3.87 -6.42 -30.26
C ASP A 86 -2.51 -6.63 -30.93
N THR A 87 -1.44 -6.24 -30.25
CA THR A 87 -0.06 -6.25 -30.75
C THR A 87 0.79 -7.35 -30.11
N GLY A 88 0.33 -7.95 -29.01
CA GLY A 88 1.12 -8.86 -28.18
C GLY A 88 2.25 -8.16 -27.42
N ALA A 89 2.26 -6.82 -27.39
CA ALA A 89 3.36 -6.05 -26.82
C ALA A 89 3.31 -6.00 -25.28
N THR A 90 4.47 -6.02 -24.64
CA THR A 90 4.58 -5.68 -23.21
C THR A 90 5.05 -4.25 -23.06
N CYS A 91 4.32 -3.45 -22.29
CA CYS A 91 4.66 -2.06 -22.00
C CYS A 91 5.29 -1.95 -20.61
N THR A 92 6.49 -1.37 -20.55
CA THR A 92 7.22 -1.10 -19.31
C THR A 92 7.59 0.37 -19.26
N VAL A 93 7.44 0.97 -18.09
CA VAL A 93 7.85 2.37 -17.86
C VAL A 93 8.95 2.45 -16.82
N THR A 94 9.94 3.29 -17.08
CA THR A 94 10.99 3.62 -16.10
C THR A 94 11.31 5.10 -16.15
N ASN A 95 11.96 5.59 -15.09
CA ASN A 95 12.50 6.95 -15.05
C ASN A 95 14.02 7.00 -15.24
N GLU A 96 14.70 5.85 -15.17
CA GLU A 96 16.15 5.75 -15.11
C GLU A 96 16.76 4.92 -16.26
N GLY A 97 15.94 4.31 -17.12
CA GLY A 97 16.38 3.55 -18.30
C GLY A 97 16.98 2.17 -17.97
N ASN A 98 16.80 1.70 -16.74
CA ASN A 98 17.31 0.41 -16.26
C ASN A 98 16.57 -0.79 -16.86
N ALA A 99 15.30 -0.63 -17.25
CA ALA A 99 14.54 -1.71 -17.88
C ALA A 99 15.19 -2.13 -19.20
N GLU A 100 15.58 -1.19 -20.04
CA GLU A 100 16.20 -1.46 -21.34
C GLU A 100 17.51 -2.24 -21.18
N LEU A 101 18.31 -1.92 -20.16
CA LEU A 101 19.52 -2.67 -19.80
C LEU A 101 19.22 -4.05 -19.20
N THR A 102 18.00 -4.27 -18.69
CA THR A 102 17.55 -5.55 -18.16
C THR A 102 16.93 -6.42 -19.24
N THR A 103 16.23 -5.84 -20.22
CA THR A 103 15.43 -6.57 -21.20
C THR A 103 16.12 -6.80 -22.54
N THR A 104 17.12 -5.98 -22.89
CA THR A 104 17.75 -6.02 -24.22
C THR A 104 19.09 -6.77 -24.26
N PRO A 105 20.05 -6.52 -23.34
CA PRO A 105 21.34 -7.23 -23.37
C PRO A 105 21.28 -8.73 -23.06
N PRO A 106 20.53 -9.21 -22.05
CA PRO A 106 20.47 -10.63 -21.75
C PRO A 106 19.88 -11.45 -22.90
N ARG A 107 20.36 -12.69 -23.06
CA ARG A 107 19.89 -13.59 -24.12
C ARG A 107 18.43 -14.00 -23.96
N ILE A 108 17.95 -14.07 -22.72
CA ILE A 108 16.58 -14.48 -22.40
C ILE A 108 15.90 -13.36 -21.61
N HIS A 109 14.70 -12.97 -22.02
CA HIS A 109 13.86 -12.02 -21.30
C HIS A 109 12.59 -12.71 -20.78
N ILE A 110 12.36 -12.65 -19.47
CA ILE A 110 11.15 -13.17 -18.83
C ILE A 110 10.32 -12.00 -18.30
N VAL A 111 9.12 -11.83 -18.85
CA VAL A 111 8.13 -10.87 -18.34
C VAL A 111 7.23 -11.58 -17.35
N THR A 112 7.11 -11.03 -16.14
CA THR A 112 6.15 -11.48 -15.12
C THR A 112 5.09 -10.41 -14.90
N ALA A 113 3.84 -10.73 -15.16
CA ALA A 113 2.76 -9.76 -15.04
C ALA A 113 1.46 -10.42 -14.60
N GLY A 114 0.70 -9.70 -13.78
CA GLY A 114 -0.62 -10.18 -13.40
C GLY A 114 -1.61 -10.09 -14.57
N ILE A 115 -2.58 -11.00 -14.60
CA ILE A 115 -3.59 -11.06 -15.68
C ILE A 115 -4.44 -9.77 -15.79
N GLU A 116 -4.48 -8.96 -14.72
CA GLU A 116 -5.17 -7.67 -14.68
C GLU A 116 -4.47 -6.57 -15.48
N LYS A 117 -3.25 -6.82 -15.96
CA LYS A 117 -2.46 -5.86 -16.74
C LYS A 117 -2.82 -5.84 -18.23
N ILE A 118 -3.70 -6.74 -18.68
CA ILE A 118 -4.07 -6.84 -20.09
C ILE A 118 -4.98 -5.66 -20.48
N VAL A 119 -4.65 -4.99 -21.58
CA VAL A 119 -5.43 -3.92 -22.20
C VAL A 119 -5.72 -4.26 -23.66
N PRO A 120 -6.86 -3.81 -24.23
CA PRO A 120 -7.25 -4.24 -25.57
C PRO A 120 -6.29 -3.75 -26.67
N THR A 121 -5.87 -2.49 -26.62
CA THR A 121 -5.08 -1.86 -27.68
C THR A 121 -4.02 -0.90 -27.15
N THR A 122 -3.04 -0.57 -28.00
CA THR A 122 -2.00 0.43 -27.67
C THR A 122 -2.60 1.79 -27.29
N ALA A 123 -3.71 2.19 -27.93
CA ALA A 123 -4.40 3.44 -27.59
C ALA A 123 -4.93 3.43 -26.14
N HIS A 124 -5.47 2.29 -25.67
CA HIS A 124 -5.88 2.14 -24.27
C HIS A 124 -4.67 2.21 -23.32
N ALA A 125 -3.56 1.55 -23.67
CA ALA A 125 -2.32 1.62 -22.90
C ALA A 125 -1.84 3.07 -22.76
N LEU A 126 -1.78 3.83 -23.85
CA LEU A 126 -1.36 5.24 -23.86
C LEU A 126 -2.27 6.12 -22.99
N SER A 127 -3.59 5.93 -23.04
CA SER A 127 -4.50 6.66 -22.15
C SER A 127 -4.24 6.35 -20.67
N LEU A 128 -4.03 5.08 -20.32
CA LEU A 128 -3.75 4.67 -18.95
C LEU A 128 -2.35 5.12 -18.48
N LEU A 129 -1.36 5.16 -19.37
CA LEU A 129 -0.03 5.71 -19.10
C LEU A 129 -0.10 7.19 -18.73
N ARG A 130 -0.89 8.00 -19.46
CA ARG A 130 -1.09 9.42 -19.13
C ARG A 130 -1.70 9.59 -17.74
N LEU A 131 -2.66 8.74 -17.37
CA LEU A 131 -3.24 8.73 -16.03
C LEU A 131 -2.23 8.29 -14.97
N LEU A 132 -1.45 7.24 -15.25
CA LEU A 132 -0.45 6.69 -14.34
C LEU A 132 0.54 7.76 -13.89
N VAL A 133 1.18 8.44 -14.84
CA VAL A 133 2.28 9.37 -14.54
C VAL A 133 1.76 10.61 -13.81
N ARG A 134 0.66 11.18 -14.30
CA ARG A 134 0.05 12.37 -13.68
C ARG A 134 -0.40 12.10 -12.26
N SER A 135 -0.94 10.92 -11.97
CA SER A 135 -1.35 10.54 -10.63
C SER A 135 -0.21 10.12 -9.72
N ALA A 136 0.89 9.60 -10.28
CA ALA A 136 2.05 9.14 -9.51
C ALA A 136 2.98 10.30 -9.14
N THR A 137 3.48 11.02 -10.15
CA THR A 137 4.54 12.04 -10.01
C THR A 137 4.11 13.43 -10.45
N GLY A 138 2.94 13.57 -11.07
CA GLY A 138 2.50 14.83 -11.69
C GLY A 138 3.15 15.13 -13.04
N GLY A 139 3.99 14.22 -13.56
CA GLY A 139 4.62 14.36 -14.87
C GLY A 139 3.63 14.19 -16.03
N GLU A 140 4.00 14.72 -17.20
CA GLU A 140 3.20 14.55 -18.43
C GLU A 140 3.32 13.14 -19.02
N LEU A 141 4.53 12.56 -18.95
CA LEU A 141 4.90 11.22 -19.38
C LEU A 141 6.12 10.73 -18.57
N THR A 142 6.35 9.41 -18.51
CA THR A 142 7.61 8.87 -17.94
C THR A 142 8.78 9.16 -18.88
N GLN A 143 10.01 9.11 -18.34
CA GLN A 143 11.21 9.33 -19.14
C GLN A 143 11.39 8.24 -20.20
N TYR A 144 11.10 6.99 -19.85
CA TYR A 144 11.12 5.85 -20.75
C TYR A 144 9.76 5.14 -20.71
N THR A 145 9.20 4.90 -21.90
CA THR A 145 8.00 4.09 -22.12
C THR A 145 8.31 3.17 -23.28
N THR A 146 8.55 1.90 -22.97
CA THR A 146 9.06 0.94 -23.95
C THR A 146 8.03 -0.15 -24.19
N PHE A 147 7.77 -0.42 -25.47
CA PHE A 147 6.90 -1.51 -25.92
C PHE A 147 7.78 -2.59 -26.55
N HIS A 148 7.84 -3.76 -25.90
CA HIS A 148 8.56 -4.93 -26.42
C HIS A 148 7.60 -5.86 -27.15
N CYS A 149 7.89 -6.15 -28.42
CA CYS A 149 7.05 -6.94 -29.31
C CYS A 149 7.70 -8.28 -29.68
N GLY A 150 8.16 -9.02 -28.68
CA GLY A 150 8.82 -10.32 -28.84
C GLY A 150 10.36 -10.27 -28.79
N PRO A 151 11.01 -11.41 -29.05
CA PRO A 151 12.47 -11.50 -29.15
C PRO A 151 13.00 -10.79 -30.41
N LYS A 152 14.33 -10.62 -30.48
CA LYS A 152 14.99 -10.07 -31.66
C LYS A 152 14.73 -10.91 -32.91
N ARG A 153 14.60 -10.24 -34.04
CA ARG A 153 14.37 -10.84 -35.37
C ARG A 153 15.67 -10.95 -36.15
N PRO A 154 15.72 -11.78 -37.20
CA PRO A 154 16.85 -11.77 -38.13
C PRO A 154 17.09 -10.36 -38.69
N GLY A 155 18.27 -9.81 -38.47
CA GLY A 155 18.66 -8.46 -38.91
C GLY A 155 18.56 -7.38 -37.83
N ASP A 156 17.94 -7.66 -36.68
CA ASP A 156 17.97 -6.74 -35.54
C ASP A 156 19.40 -6.69 -34.94
N ALA A 157 19.83 -5.49 -34.54
CA ALA A 157 21.17 -5.28 -34.00
C ALA A 157 21.33 -5.86 -32.57
N ASP A 158 20.27 -5.80 -31.78
CA ASP A 158 20.25 -6.18 -30.37
C ASP A 158 18.88 -6.74 -29.94
N GLY A 159 18.84 -7.30 -28.72
CA GLY A 159 17.65 -7.87 -28.10
C GLY A 159 17.81 -9.32 -27.68
N PRO A 160 16.84 -9.82 -26.89
CA PRO A 160 16.87 -11.19 -26.39
C PRO A 160 16.59 -12.18 -27.53
N GLU A 161 17.24 -13.33 -27.49
CA GLU A 161 16.99 -14.48 -28.37
C GLU A 161 15.64 -15.13 -28.07
N GLU A 162 15.23 -15.10 -26.79
CA GLU A 162 13.96 -15.65 -26.33
C GLU A 162 13.22 -14.67 -25.42
N MET A 163 11.89 -14.59 -25.59
CA MET A 163 11.01 -13.82 -24.72
C MET A 163 9.91 -14.71 -24.18
N HIS A 164 9.82 -14.83 -22.85
CA HIS A 164 8.82 -15.63 -22.14
C HIS A 164 7.88 -14.73 -21.35
N ILE A 165 6.57 -14.96 -21.41
CA ILE A 165 5.58 -14.20 -20.65
C ILE A 165 4.90 -15.12 -19.64
N VAL A 166 5.06 -14.82 -18.35
CA VAL A 166 4.43 -15.51 -17.23
C VAL A 166 3.24 -14.68 -16.74
N LEU A 167 2.04 -15.18 -17.03
CA LEU A 167 0.78 -14.59 -16.58
C LEU A 167 0.43 -15.09 -15.17
N VAL A 168 0.40 -14.16 -14.22
CA VAL A 168 0.18 -14.46 -12.81
C VAL A 168 -1.28 -14.18 -12.44
N ASP A 169 -2.04 -15.25 -12.18
CA ASP A 169 -3.38 -15.13 -11.60
C ASP A 169 -3.27 -14.76 -10.11
N ASN A 170 -2.73 -15.67 -9.29
CA ASN A 170 -2.62 -15.54 -7.83
C ASN A 170 -3.93 -15.09 -7.14
N GLY A 171 -5.08 -15.57 -7.62
CA GLY A 171 -6.40 -15.28 -7.05
C GLY A 171 -7.16 -14.14 -7.73
N ARG A 172 -6.60 -13.52 -8.78
CA ARG A 172 -7.25 -12.44 -9.54
C ARG A 172 -8.47 -12.91 -10.30
N THR A 173 -8.47 -14.12 -10.85
CA THR A 173 -9.68 -14.64 -11.53
C THR A 173 -10.84 -14.76 -10.55
N ARG A 174 -10.59 -15.19 -9.31
CA ARG A 174 -11.65 -15.23 -8.27
C ARG A 174 -12.22 -13.85 -7.95
N MET A 175 -11.44 -12.78 -8.14
CA MET A 175 -11.91 -11.41 -7.90
C MET A 175 -12.89 -10.93 -8.97
N LEU A 176 -12.81 -11.45 -10.20
CA LEU A 176 -13.71 -11.04 -11.29
C LEU A 176 -15.18 -11.31 -10.94
N ASP A 177 -15.44 -12.39 -10.20
CA ASP A 177 -16.77 -12.87 -9.85
C ASP A 177 -17.26 -12.39 -8.47
N ASN A 178 -16.57 -11.44 -7.83
CA ASN A 178 -16.95 -10.98 -6.50
C ASN A 178 -16.85 -9.46 -6.32
N GLU A 179 -17.16 -8.99 -5.10
CA GLU A 179 -17.19 -7.58 -4.77
C GLU A 179 -15.85 -6.84 -4.91
N PHE A 180 -14.74 -7.56 -5.10
CA PHE A 180 -13.39 -7.00 -5.24
C PHE A 180 -12.93 -6.80 -6.68
N ARG A 181 -13.75 -7.14 -7.69
CA ARG A 181 -13.42 -7.02 -9.13
C ARG A 181 -12.84 -5.67 -9.51
N GLU A 182 -13.34 -4.60 -8.89
CA GLU A 182 -12.94 -3.22 -9.19
C GLU A 182 -11.46 -2.95 -8.88
N MET A 183 -10.88 -3.71 -7.95
CA MET A 183 -9.46 -3.62 -7.61
C MET A 183 -8.54 -4.05 -8.77
N LEU A 184 -9.03 -4.89 -9.69
CA LEU A 184 -8.28 -5.34 -10.87
C LEU A 184 -8.02 -4.20 -11.87
N ARG A 185 -8.71 -3.07 -11.78
CA ARG A 185 -8.43 -1.87 -12.59
C ARG A 185 -7.12 -1.17 -12.21
N CYS A 186 -6.44 -1.61 -11.14
CA CYS A 186 -5.30 -0.89 -10.59
C CYS A 186 -4.10 -0.80 -11.53
N ILE A 187 -3.80 0.42 -11.97
CA ILE A 187 -2.60 0.75 -12.76
C ILE A 187 -1.34 0.99 -11.90
N ARG A 188 -1.41 0.76 -10.59
CA ARG A 188 -0.27 0.87 -9.65
C ARG A 188 0.40 2.26 -9.61
N CYS A 189 -0.37 3.33 -9.77
CA CYS A 189 0.16 4.70 -9.75
C CYS A 189 0.55 5.24 -8.35
N GLY A 190 0.24 4.55 -7.26
CA GLY A 190 0.59 5.00 -5.90
C GLY A 190 -0.25 6.14 -5.32
N ALA A 191 -1.12 6.81 -6.10
CA ALA A 191 -1.93 7.94 -5.62
C ALA A 191 -2.70 7.66 -4.33
N CYS A 192 -3.29 6.47 -4.20
CA CYS A 192 -4.01 6.08 -2.98
C CYS A 192 -3.12 6.07 -1.73
N MET A 193 -1.83 5.74 -1.87
CA MET A 193 -0.87 5.70 -0.78
C MET A 193 -0.48 7.12 -0.36
N ASN A 194 -0.17 7.98 -1.34
CA ASN A 194 0.20 9.38 -1.14
C ASN A 194 -0.87 10.18 -0.38
N HIS A 195 -2.16 9.88 -0.61
CA HIS A 195 -3.27 10.55 0.06
C HIS A 195 -3.78 9.84 1.32
N CYS A 196 -3.26 8.67 1.66
CA CYS A 196 -3.70 7.92 2.83
C CYS A 196 -3.10 8.49 4.12
N VAL A 197 -3.98 8.95 5.02
CA VAL A 197 -3.56 9.48 6.34
C VAL A 197 -2.90 8.42 7.21
N VAL A 198 -3.23 7.15 7.05
CA VAL A 198 -2.61 6.06 7.82
C VAL A 198 -1.21 5.78 7.28
N TYR A 199 -1.08 5.55 5.97
CA TYR A 199 0.19 5.29 5.31
C TYR A 199 1.22 6.39 5.58
N ARG A 200 0.80 7.67 5.51
CA ARG A 200 1.68 8.81 5.80
C ARG A 200 2.21 8.87 7.23
N GLN A 201 1.56 8.21 8.18
CA GLN A 201 1.97 8.23 9.60
C GLN A 201 2.80 7.01 9.98
N ILE A 202 2.50 5.83 9.42
CA ILE A 202 3.15 4.57 9.82
C ILE A 202 4.10 3.99 8.76
N GLY A 203 4.13 4.55 7.55
CA GLY A 203 4.91 4.05 6.43
C GLY A 203 4.37 2.75 5.82
N GLY A 204 5.12 2.19 4.86
CA GLY A 204 4.71 0.98 4.14
C GLY A 204 4.98 -0.33 4.87
N HIS A 205 6.07 -0.42 5.63
CA HIS A 205 6.46 -1.67 6.30
C HIS A 205 5.42 -2.16 7.31
N ALA A 206 4.71 -1.24 7.96
CA ALA A 206 3.64 -1.56 8.91
C ALA A 206 2.46 -2.33 8.28
N TYR A 207 2.34 -2.36 6.95
CA TYR A 207 1.32 -3.14 6.24
C TYR A 207 1.70 -4.62 6.08
N GLY A 208 2.96 -5.01 6.32
CA GLY A 208 3.39 -6.41 6.41
C GLY A 208 3.26 -7.23 5.11
N GLY A 209 3.16 -6.59 3.96
CA GLY A 209 3.03 -7.27 2.67
C GLY A 209 3.69 -6.51 1.52
N THR A 210 3.95 -7.21 0.42
CA THR A 210 4.61 -6.67 -0.78
C THR A 210 3.91 -5.44 -1.35
N TYR A 211 2.58 -5.38 -1.23
CA TYR A 211 1.82 -4.21 -1.61
C TYR A 211 1.31 -3.46 -0.38
N PRO A 212 1.91 -2.30 -0.04
CA PRO A 212 1.46 -1.51 1.10
C PRO A 212 0.34 -0.52 0.76
N GLY A 213 -0.18 0.16 1.77
CA GLY A 213 -1.17 1.22 1.62
C GLY A 213 -2.59 0.74 1.29
N PRO A 214 -3.51 1.66 0.91
CA PRO A 214 -4.93 1.33 0.79
C PRO A 214 -5.26 0.25 -0.23
N MET A 215 -4.61 0.27 -1.40
CA MET A 215 -4.77 -0.81 -2.37
C MET A 215 -4.28 -2.15 -1.79
N GLY A 216 -3.21 -2.12 -0.99
CA GLY A 216 -2.58 -3.27 -0.38
C GLY A 216 -3.51 -3.96 0.59
N SER A 217 -4.16 -3.16 1.44
CA SER A 217 -5.20 -3.62 2.34
C SER A 217 -6.40 -4.28 1.65
N VAL A 218 -6.62 -4.03 0.35
CA VAL A 218 -7.64 -4.75 -0.44
C VAL A 218 -7.09 -6.02 -1.07
N LEU A 219 -5.86 -5.99 -1.62
CA LEU A 219 -5.27 -7.12 -2.34
C LEU A 219 -4.73 -8.20 -1.42
N THR A 220 -4.05 -7.86 -0.33
CA THR A 220 -3.40 -8.83 0.57
C THR A 220 -4.37 -9.91 1.08
N PRO A 221 -5.61 -9.62 1.49
CA PRO A 221 -6.56 -10.66 1.85
C PRO A 221 -6.91 -11.66 0.73
N VAL A 222 -6.81 -11.26 -0.55
CA VAL A 222 -6.98 -12.16 -1.70
C VAL A 222 -5.79 -13.09 -1.85
N LEU A 223 -4.59 -12.55 -1.68
CA LEU A 223 -3.32 -13.24 -1.93
C LEU A 223 -2.95 -14.18 -0.77
N ASN A 224 -3.09 -13.70 0.47
CA ASN A 224 -2.57 -14.35 1.67
C ASN A 224 -3.69 -14.86 2.61
N GLY A 225 -4.95 -14.62 2.25
CA GLY A 225 -6.12 -14.99 3.05
C GLY A 225 -6.48 -13.96 4.13
N LEU A 226 -7.79 -13.82 4.38
CA LEU A 226 -8.33 -12.79 5.26
C LEU A 226 -7.93 -12.97 6.74
N ALA A 227 -7.80 -14.21 7.23
CA ALA A 227 -7.51 -14.47 8.64
C ALA A 227 -6.18 -13.85 9.10
N GLY A 228 -5.12 -13.98 8.29
CA GLY A 228 -3.79 -13.43 8.58
C GLY A 228 -3.67 -11.93 8.28
N SER A 229 -4.59 -11.36 7.50
CA SER A 229 -4.50 -9.97 7.03
C SER A 229 -5.67 -9.08 7.49
N ARG A 230 -6.50 -9.55 8.43
CA ARG A 230 -7.75 -8.86 8.86
C ARG A 230 -7.52 -7.48 9.46
N ASP A 231 -6.33 -7.22 9.99
CA ASP A 231 -5.99 -5.93 10.57
C ASP A 231 -5.83 -4.85 9.49
N LEU A 232 -5.47 -5.22 8.25
CA LEU A 232 -5.26 -4.25 7.15
C LEU A 232 -6.55 -3.54 6.75
N PRO A 233 -7.69 -4.22 6.51
CA PRO A 233 -8.96 -3.53 6.32
C PRO A 233 -9.39 -2.73 7.55
N ASN A 234 -9.13 -3.22 8.77
CA ASN A 234 -9.55 -2.58 10.02
C ASN A 234 -8.73 -1.32 10.36
N ALA A 235 -7.49 -1.20 9.87
CA ALA A 235 -6.65 -0.02 10.08
C ALA A 235 -7.13 1.24 9.32
N CYS A 236 -7.96 1.09 8.28
CA CYS A 236 -8.45 2.22 7.48
C CYS A 236 -9.37 3.15 8.30
N THR A 237 -9.17 4.47 8.19
CA THR A 237 -10.04 5.48 8.81
C THR A 237 -11.35 5.71 8.07
N MET A 238 -11.53 5.09 6.90
CA MET A 238 -12.69 5.24 6.01
C MET A 238 -12.92 6.69 5.53
N ASN A 239 -11.86 7.50 5.46
CA ASN A 239 -11.96 8.91 5.10
C ASN A 239 -12.34 9.20 3.64
N GLY A 240 -12.31 8.20 2.74
CA GLY A 240 -12.72 8.36 1.35
C GLY A 240 -11.65 8.84 0.37
N ARG A 241 -10.54 9.44 0.83
CA ARG A 241 -9.64 10.18 -0.07
C ARG A 241 -8.99 9.35 -1.15
N CYS A 242 -8.69 8.09 -0.87
CA CYS A 242 -8.10 7.17 -1.85
C CYS A 242 -9.03 6.88 -3.03
N ALA A 243 -10.35 6.93 -2.85
CA ALA A 243 -11.32 6.79 -3.95
C ALA A 243 -11.41 8.08 -4.77
N GLU A 244 -11.42 9.25 -4.12
CA GLU A 244 -11.51 10.55 -4.80
C GLU A 244 -10.31 10.83 -5.73
N VAL A 245 -9.12 10.35 -5.37
CA VAL A 245 -7.90 10.58 -6.17
C VAL A 245 -7.57 9.43 -7.13
N CYS A 246 -8.36 8.35 -7.14
CA CYS A 246 -8.06 7.20 -7.97
C CYS A 246 -8.39 7.51 -9.45
N PRO A 247 -7.42 7.53 -10.37
CA PRO A 247 -7.68 7.91 -11.76
C PRO A 247 -8.47 6.84 -12.54
N VAL A 248 -8.63 5.66 -11.96
CA VAL A 248 -9.37 4.52 -12.53
C VAL A 248 -10.55 4.12 -11.64
N GLU A 249 -11.02 5.06 -10.82
CA GLU A 249 -12.29 5.03 -10.08
C GLU A 249 -12.51 3.79 -9.19
N ILE A 250 -11.44 3.28 -8.56
CA ILE A 250 -11.54 2.13 -7.65
C ILE A 250 -12.14 2.61 -6.32
N PRO A 251 -13.28 2.05 -5.88
CA PRO A 251 -13.94 2.45 -4.64
C PRO A 251 -13.27 1.78 -3.42
N ILE A 252 -11.98 2.04 -3.20
CA ILE A 252 -11.16 1.37 -2.17
C ILE A 252 -11.84 1.32 -0.78
N PRO A 253 -12.45 2.39 -0.24
CA PRO A 253 -13.15 2.33 1.04
C PRO A 253 -14.30 1.32 1.06
N THR A 254 -15.06 1.21 -0.03
CA THR A 254 -16.14 0.23 -0.18
C THR A 254 -15.59 -1.19 -0.17
N LEU A 255 -14.48 -1.44 -0.87
CA LEU A 255 -13.81 -2.73 -0.89
C LEU A 255 -13.28 -3.11 0.50
N LEU A 256 -12.64 -2.19 1.21
CA LEU A 256 -12.19 -2.42 2.59
C LEU A 256 -13.36 -2.68 3.54
N ARG A 257 -14.50 -2.00 3.36
CA ARG A 257 -15.73 -2.28 4.12
C ARG A 257 -16.22 -3.70 3.87
N ALA A 258 -16.19 -4.17 2.63
CA ALA A 258 -16.58 -5.54 2.30
C ALA A 258 -15.71 -6.57 3.03
N TRP A 259 -14.39 -6.36 3.09
CA TRP A 259 -13.51 -7.21 3.89
C TRP A 259 -13.87 -7.23 5.38
N ARG A 260 -14.20 -6.07 5.97
CA ARG A 260 -14.66 -6.01 7.38
C ARG A 260 -15.95 -6.80 7.60
N ILE A 261 -16.91 -6.70 6.67
CA ILE A 261 -18.17 -7.46 6.72
C ILE A 261 -17.88 -8.96 6.64
N ARG A 262 -16.99 -9.36 5.72
CA ARG A 262 -16.60 -10.76 5.55
C ARG A 262 -15.90 -11.31 6.79
N SER A 263 -14.92 -10.58 7.32
CA SER A 263 -14.22 -10.92 8.57
C SER A 263 -15.20 -11.13 9.73
N TRP A 264 -16.20 -10.26 9.83
CA TRP A 264 -17.26 -10.39 10.83
C TRP A 264 -18.15 -11.63 10.61
N ARG A 265 -18.54 -11.94 9.37
CA ARG A 265 -19.38 -13.11 9.05
C ARG A 265 -18.64 -14.43 9.29
N GLU A 266 -17.36 -14.46 8.93
CA GLU A 266 -16.46 -15.61 9.11
C GLU A 266 -15.95 -15.75 10.56
N LYS A 267 -16.40 -14.88 11.48
CA LYS A 267 -16.04 -14.89 12.91
C LYS A 267 -14.53 -14.80 13.17
N LEU A 268 -13.81 -14.08 12.30
CA LEU A 268 -12.37 -13.84 12.43
C LEU A 268 -12.04 -12.74 13.45
N GLU A 269 -13.03 -11.94 13.83
CA GLU A 269 -12.89 -10.92 14.87
C GLU A 269 -12.88 -11.53 16.28
N PRO A 270 -12.10 -10.98 17.25
CA PRO A 270 -11.99 -11.53 18.60
C PRO A 270 -13.36 -11.66 19.27
N GLY A 271 -13.59 -12.78 19.98
CA GLY A 271 -14.86 -13.03 20.67
C GLY A 271 -15.25 -11.92 21.65
N SER A 272 -14.26 -11.34 22.34
CA SER A 272 -14.45 -10.19 23.24
C SER A 272 -14.96 -8.94 22.52
N LEU A 273 -14.39 -8.62 21.34
CA LEU A 273 -14.83 -7.50 20.51
C LEU A 273 -16.28 -7.73 20.05
N ARG A 274 -16.60 -8.95 19.60
CA ARG A 274 -17.94 -9.30 19.14
C ARG A 274 -18.98 -9.19 20.25
N ALA A 275 -18.66 -9.70 21.44
CA ALA A 275 -19.51 -9.58 22.62
C ALA A 275 -19.68 -8.12 23.03
N GLY A 276 -18.60 -7.34 23.06
CA GLY A 276 -18.63 -5.91 23.38
C GLY A 276 -19.53 -5.11 22.44
N ILE A 277 -19.38 -5.29 21.12
CA ILE A 277 -20.26 -4.68 20.12
C ILE A 277 -21.71 -5.15 20.29
N GLY A 278 -21.94 -6.43 20.59
CA GLY A 278 -23.28 -6.97 20.85
C GLY A 278 -23.97 -6.32 22.04
N ILE A 279 -23.27 -6.20 23.18
CA ILE A 279 -23.75 -5.52 24.38
C ILE A 279 -24.02 -4.04 24.08
N TRP A 280 -23.09 -3.36 23.41
CA TRP A 280 -23.28 -1.97 23.01
C TRP A 280 -24.51 -1.80 22.12
N ALA A 281 -24.70 -2.65 21.11
CA ALA A 281 -25.86 -2.60 20.22
C ALA A 281 -27.18 -2.85 20.97
N PHE A 282 -27.19 -3.78 21.94
CA PHE A 282 -28.34 -4.02 22.79
C PHE A 282 -28.73 -2.78 23.61
N LEU A 283 -27.75 -2.08 24.18
CA LEU A 283 -27.97 -0.84 24.94
C LEU A 283 -28.37 0.32 24.03
N ALA A 284 -27.64 0.54 22.94
CA ALA A 284 -27.83 1.67 22.02
C ALA A 284 -29.22 1.67 21.35
N ARG A 285 -29.80 0.48 21.09
CA ARG A 285 -31.18 0.35 20.58
C ARG A 285 -32.27 0.67 21.61
N ARG A 286 -31.91 0.90 22.87
CA ARG A 286 -32.84 1.15 23.99
C ARG A 286 -32.46 2.44 24.71
N PRO A 287 -33.00 3.61 24.29
CA PRO A 287 -32.58 4.92 24.79
C PRO A 287 -32.58 5.07 26.32
N GLY A 288 -33.56 4.47 27.01
CA GLY A 288 -33.63 4.48 28.48
C GLY A 288 -32.48 3.74 29.15
N LEU A 289 -32.16 2.53 28.67
CA LEU A 289 -31.03 1.73 29.17
C LEU A 289 -29.70 2.37 28.82
N TYR A 290 -29.54 2.86 27.58
CA TYR A 290 -28.35 3.60 27.18
C TYR A 290 -28.12 4.82 28.08
N GLY A 291 -29.15 5.62 28.32
CA GLY A 291 -29.08 6.79 29.18
C GLY A 291 -28.78 6.46 30.65
N LEU A 292 -29.29 5.35 31.18
CA LEU A 292 -28.93 4.87 32.53
C LEU A 292 -27.47 4.38 32.58
N GLY A 293 -27.07 3.55 31.61
CA GLY A 293 -25.72 3.03 31.49
C GLY A 293 -24.67 4.13 31.35
N SER A 294 -24.90 5.13 30.50
CA SER A 294 -24.01 6.29 30.35
C SER A 294 -23.90 7.12 31.63
N ARG A 295 -25.00 7.29 32.39
CA ARG A 295 -24.99 7.99 33.69
C ARG A 295 -24.13 7.27 34.72
N ILE A 296 -24.27 5.96 34.81
CA ILE A 296 -23.43 5.13 35.69
C ILE A 296 -21.98 5.18 35.22
N GLY A 297 -21.74 4.98 33.92
CA GLY A 297 -20.40 4.95 33.33
C GLY A 297 -19.60 6.24 33.53
N VAL A 298 -20.20 7.40 33.29
CA VAL A 298 -19.54 8.72 33.49
C VAL A 298 -19.17 8.95 34.95
N ARG A 299 -20.03 8.55 35.89
CA ARG A 299 -19.75 8.67 37.34
C ARG A 299 -18.69 7.67 37.79
N ALA A 300 -18.73 6.44 37.29
CA ALA A 300 -17.71 5.43 37.57
C ALA A 300 -16.33 5.85 37.02
N LEU A 301 -16.26 6.31 35.77
CA LEU A 301 -15.02 6.82 35.16
C LEU A 301 -14.42 7.99 35.95
N ARG A 302 -15.26 8.83 36.56
CA ARG A 302 -14.80 9.94 37.42
C ARG A 302 -14.04 9.47 38.66
N LEU A 303 -14.30 8.27 39.16
CA LEU A 303 -13.59 7.67 40.30
C LEU A 303 -12.15 7.27 39.95
N PHE A 304 -11.90 6.94 38.69
CA PHE A 304 -10.57 6.57 38.19
C PHE A 304 -9.70 7.78 37.82
N GLY A 305 -10.24 9.00 37.84
CA GLY A 305 -9.50 10.21 37.48
C GLY A 305 -8.81 10.89 38.66
N LYS A 306 -7.49 11.15 38.53
CA LYS A 306 -6.68 11.97 39.45
C LYS A 306 -6.10 13.18 38.70
N GLY A 307 -6.09 14.37 39.32
CA GLY A 307 -5.54 15.58 38.69
C GLY A 307 -6.23 16.01 37.38
N GLY A 308 -7.48 15.59 37.15
CA GLY A 308 -8.21 15.89 35.90
C GLY A 308 -8.03 14.85 34.79
N TRP A 309 -7.21 13.81 35.01
CA TRP A 309 -6.86 12.82 34.00
C TRP A 309 -7.03 11.39 34.52
N ILE A 310 -7.22 10.44 33.59
CA ILE A 310 -7.28 9.00 33.84
C ILE A 310 -6.06 8.39 33.15
N ALA A 311 -5.04 8.07 33.95
CA ALA A 311 -3.78 7.49 33.48
C ALA A 311 -3.81 5.96 33.36
N ARG A 312 -4.74 5.30 34.06
CA ARG A 312 -4.94 3.84 33.96
C ARG A 312 -6.42 3.52 34.08
N LEU A 313 -6.91 2.69 33.16
CA LEU A 313 -8.28 2.22 33.19
C LEU A 313 -8.29 0.69 32.97
N PRO A 314 -8.84 -0.10 33.92
CA PRO A 314 -8.99 -1.55 33.74
C PRO A 314 -9.74 -1.85 32.44
N LEU A 315 -9.31 -2.91 31.73
CA LEU A 315 -9.86 -3.33 30.43
C LEU A 315 -9.64 -2.36 29.25
N ALA A 316 -9.05 -1.18 29.48
CA ALA A 316 -8.68 -0.21 28.45
C ALA A 316 -7.17 0.12 28.47
N GLY A 317 -6.37 -0.80 29.02
CA GLY A 317 -4.92 -0.65 29.18
C GLY A 317 -4.18 -0.32 27.89
N GLY A 318 -4.62 -0.87 26.75
CA GLY A 318 -4.01 -0.56 25.44
C GLY A 318 -4.16 0.90 25.03
N TRP A 319 -5.20 1.61 25.49
CA TRP A 319 -5.37 3.04 25.25
C TRP A 319 -4.57 3.85 26.28
N THR A 320 -4.71 3.52 27.56
CA THR A 320 -4.04 4.27 28.64
C THR A 320 -2.54 4.03 28.73
N ALA A 321 -2.00 3.06 27.98
CA ALA A 321 -0.55 2.85 27.86
C ALA A 321 0.14 3.98 27.08
N HIS A 322 -0.58 4.65 26.18
CA HIS A 322 0.00 5.67 25.29
C HIS A 322 -0.72 7.02 25.40
N ARG A 323 -1.88 7.10 26.08
CA ARG A 323 -2.67 8.31 26.18
C ARG A 323 -3.47 8.40 27.48
N ASP A 324 -3.33 9.53 28.16
CA ASP A 324 -4.21 9.88 29.28
C ASP A 324 -5.58 10.36 28.77
N LEU A 325 -6.65 9.90 29.42
CA LEU A 325 -8.02 10.31 29.10
C LEU A 325 -8.50 11.44 30.02
N PRO A 326 -9.25 12.43 29.53
CA PRO A 326 -9.78 13.49 30.38
C PRO A 326 -10.81 12.92 31.37
N ARG A 327 -10.75 13.37 32.62
CA ARG A 327 -11.71 13.00 33.66
C ARG A 327 -13.08 13.60 33.34
N PRO A 328 -14.17 12.80 33.27
CA PRO A 328 -15.50 13.32 33.01
C PRO A 328 -16.01 14.27 34.12
N ALA A 329 -16.82 15.27 33.72
CA ALA A 329 -17.43 16.25 34.63
C ALA A 329 -18.48 15.66 35.61
N GLY A 330 -18.85 14.39 35.46
CA GLY A 330 -19.80 13.68 36.33
C GLY A 330 -21.29 13.80 35.94
N ARG A 331 -21.62 14.66 34.96
CA ARG A 331 -22.92 14.72 34.29
C ARG A 331 -22.77 14.35 32.82
N THR A 332 -23.69 13.57 32.29
CA THR A 332 -23.78 13.24 30.86
C THR A 332 -24.20 14.46 30.03
N PHE A 333 -23.92 14.44 28.72
CA PHE A 333 -24.41 15.48 27.80
C PHE A 333 -25.92 15.70 27.91
N MET A 334 -26.71 14.62 27.97
CA MET A 334 -28.18 14.72 28.06
C MET A 334 -28.66 15.32 29.39
N GLU A 335 -27.97 15.06 30.51
CA GLU A 335 -28.27 15.71 31.79
C GLU A 335 -27.94 17.21 31.75
N GLN A 336 -26.81 17.58 31.14
CA GLN A 336 -26.41 18.99 30.96
C GLN A 336 -27.39 19.72 30.03
N TYR A 337 -27.76 19.09 28.91
CA TYR A 337 -28.70 19.63 27.95
C TYR A 337 -30.09 19.86 28.55
N ARG A 338 -30.63 18.88 29.30
CA ARG A 338 -31.93 19.04 29.99
C ARG A 338 -31.88 20.15 31.03
N ALA A 339 -30.81 20.25 31.81
CA ALA A 339 -30.65 21.32 32.79
C ALA A 339 -30.59 22.69 32.12
N GLN A 340 -29.89 22.80 30.99
CA GLN A 340 -29.80 24.05 30.22
C GLN A 340 -31.15 24.44 29.60
N GLN A 341 -31.93 23.47 29.10
CA GLN A 341 -33.26 23.75 28.56
C GLN A 341 -34.27 24.14 29.65
N ALA A 342 -34.22 23.48 30.81
CA ALA A 342 -35.02 23.89 31.97
C ALA A 342 -34.69 25.32 32.40
N HIS A 343 -33.40 25.70 32.38
CA HIS A 343 -32.94 27.05 32.72
C HIS A 343 -33.30 28.12 31.68
N LYS A 344 -33.48 27.74 30.40
CA LYS A 344 -33.96 28.65 29.34
C LYS A 344 -35.48 28.86 29.40
N GLY A 345 -36.25 27.83 29.76
CA GLY A 345 -37.70 27.94 29.96
C GLY A 345 -38.12 28.65 31.25
N SER A 346 -37.18 28.88 32.17
CA SER A 346 -37.39 29.60 33.44
C SER A 346 -36.84 31.03 33.43
N ARG A 347 -36.37 31.55 32.28
CA ARG A 347 -36.12 32.98 32.09
C ARG A 347 -37.43 33.63 31.60
N PRO A 348 -37.98 34.64 32.30
CA PRO A 348 -39.19 35.34 31.88
C PRO A 348 -39.03 36.03 30.53
#